data_AF-A0A0K2VDE6-F1
#
_entry.id   AF-A0A0K2VDE6-F1
#
_cell.length_a   1.000
_cell.length_b   1.000
_cell.length_c   1.000
_cell.angle_alpha   90.00
_cell.angle_beta   90.00
_cell.angle_gamma   90.00
#
_symmetry.space_group_name_H-M   'P 1'
#
loop_
_entity.id
_entity.type
_entity.pdbx_description
1 polymer ?
#
loop_
_entity_poly.entity_id
_entity_poly.type
_entity_poly.pdbx_seq_one_letter_code
_entity_poly.pdbx_strand_id
1 'polypeptide(L)'
;MKVVKDVDGIDVNMGCPKPFSLKGGMGAALLSDPDKIKSILTHLVEAVGKQITVTCKIRILNDLEDTLNIVRLIQSTGVDALAVHGRTKDERPNHSVHTNIIQEVKKIATIPIIANGGSSNNRDLVANTHEGILSFWKESTADSVMIARAAEWNVSVFSKNREDIYKIIDDYLDTAIHFDYPFNIVKYNVQQILGSDQDTEKGRKFLSTGTLLDLCNIFDKGDTFSKRQGELSKLKLKHPLGAREAVRTGVLSDDVSPKRRKLSSCFPNNLLLPEWDSNEELTVMFAPYVRTHYPKPCDIPKAKLLSWFRLKTKSNSAVPSYNTIKTKDKVFQSIVRLGEFGSFASLASEKNIRYSEQAAAIVALHCLGIQKFNQ
;
A
#
# COMPACT_ATOMS: atom_id res chain seq x y z
N MET A 1 -17.77 1.39 -16.68
CA MET A 1 -16.82 1.48 -15.55
C MET A 1 -16.36 0.08 -15.17
N LYS A 2 -15.04 -0.18 -15.04
CA LYS A 2 -14.49 -1.56 -15.05
C LYS A 2 -14.80 -2.41 -13.80
N VAL A 3 -15.16 -1.79 -12.67
CA VAL A 3 -15.33 -2.47 -11.37
C VAL A 3 -16.78 -2.78 -11.00
N VAL A 4 -17.75 -2.32 -11.80
CA VAL A 4 -19.19 -2.38 -11.44
C VAL A 4 -19.70 -3.80 -11.19
N LYS A 5 -19.10 -4.80 -11.84
CA LYS A 5 -19.51 -6.21 -11.69
C LYS A 5 -18.88 -6.90 -10.48
N ASP A 6 -17.93 -6.24 -9.81
CA ASP A 6 -17.08 -6.84 -8.79
C ASP A 6 -17.31 -6.21 -7.39
N VAL A 7 -18.21 -5.21 -7.29
CA VAL A 7 -18.47 -4.44 -6.06
C VAL A 7 -19.97 -4.13 -5.93
N ASP A 8 -20.44 -3.87 -4.71
CA ASP A 8 -21.85 -3.56 -4.42
C ASP A 8 -22.18 -2.05 -4.42
N GLY A 9 -21.14 -1.20 -4.37
CA GLY A 9 -21.30 0.24 -4.29
C GLY A 9 -20.10 1.03 -4.81
N ILE A 10 -20.35 2.26 -5.24
CA ILE A 10 -19.34 3.24 -5.63
C ILE A 10 -19.49 4.47 -4.75
N ASP A 11 -18.47 4.78 -3.95
CA ASP A 11 -18.45 5.97 -3.11
C ASP A 11 -17.53 7.06 -3.67
N VAL A 12 -18.01 8.30 -3.71
CA VAL A 12 -17.20 9.46 -4.07
C VAL A 12 -16.69 10.17 -2.82
N ASN A 13 -15.36 10.20 -2.66
CA ASN A 13 -14.72 10.92 -1.56
C ASN A 13 -14.74 12.44 -1.80
N MET A 14 -15.50 13.14 -0.96
CA MET A 14 -15.58 14.60 -0.90
C MET A 14 -15.16 15.15 0.48
N GLY A 15 -14.43 14.35 1.28
CA GLY A 15 -14.10 14.66 2.67
C GLY A 15 -12.60 14.66 3.02
N CYS A 16 -11.72 14.22 2.12
CA CYS A 16 -10.28 14.13 2.37
C CYS A 16 -9.61 15.52 2.45
N PRO A 17 -9.00 15.90 3.60
CA PRO A 17 -8.31 17.19 3.72
C PRO A 17 -6.80 17.10 3.40
N LYS A 18 -6.29 15.94 2.95
CA LYS A 18 -4.84 15.78 2.72
C LYS A 18 -4.36 16.70 1.60
N PRO A 19 -3.17 17.32 1.71
CA PRO A 19 -2.69 18.30 0.73
C PRO A 19 -2.67 17.82 -0.72
N PHE A 20 -2.35 16.54 -0.97
CA PHE A 20 -2.35 15.99 -2.32
C PHE A 20 -3.75 15.94 -2.94
N SER A 21 -4.78 15.69 -2.13
CA SER A 21 -6.19 15.68 -2.55
C SER A 21 -6.65 17.09 -2.88
N LEU A 22 -6.33 18.04 -1.99
CA LEU A 22 -6.69 19.45 -2.15
C LEU A 22 -6.06 20.06 -3.41
N LYS A 23 -4.75 19.85 -3.61
CA LYS A 23 -4.04 20.33 -4.81
C LYS A 23 -4.58 19.73 -6.11
N GLY A 24 -5.12 18.50 -6.05
CA GLY A 24 -5.75 17.84 -7.18
C GLY A 24 -7.21 18.22 -7.41
N GLY A 25 -7.79 19.10 -6.58
CA GLY A 25 -9.22 19.45 -6.67
C GLY A 25 -10.15 18.27 -6.35
N MET A 26 -9.72 17.36 -5.48
CA MET A 26 -10.43 16.16 -5.02
C MET A 26 -10.68 16.21 -3.50
N GLY A 27 -11.53 15.34 -2.97
CA GLY A 27 -11.79 15.28 -1.53
C GLY A 27 -12.49 16.55 -1.05
N ALA A 28 -12.07 17.10 0.08
CA ALA A 28 -12.71 18.28 0.67
C ALA A 28 -12.63 19.55 -0.20
N ALA A 29 -11.75 19.58 -1.22
CA ALA A 29 -11.71 20.67 -2.19
C ALA A 29 -12.94 20.70 -3.12
N LEU A 30 -13.67 19.58 -3.26
CA LEU A 30 -14.92 19.57 -4.03
C LEU A 30 -16.02 20.38 -3.34
N LEU A 31 -15.99 20.50 -2.00
CA LEU A 31 -17.03 21.20 -1.24
C LEU A 31 -17.08 22.72 -1.51
N SER A 32 -16.03 23.28 -2.12
CA SER A 32 -16.03 24.68 -2.59
C SER A 32 -16.50 24.85 -4.05
N ASP A 33 -16.87 23.76 -4.72
CA ASP A 33 -17.32 23.76 -6.13
C ASP A 33 -18.60 22.89 -6.27
N PRO A 34 -19.76 23.44 -5.90
CA PRO A 34 -21.03 22.72 -5.94
C PRO A 34 -21.40 22.25 -7.36
N ASP A 35 -21.12 23.03 -8.39
CA ASP A 35 -21.41 22.66 -9.78
C ASP A 35 -20.63 21.41 -10.20
N LYS A 36 -19.37 21.30 -9.78
CA LYS A 36 -18.56 20.11 -10.01
C LYS A 36 -19.05 18.89 -9.22
N ILE A 37 -19.51 19.08 -7.98
CA ILE A 37 -20.16 18.00 -7.21
C ILE A 37 -21.37 17.46 -7.98
N LYS A 38 -22.28 18.35 -8.40
CA LYS A 38 -23.48 17.99 -9.16
C LYS A 38 -23.12 17.25 -10.43
N SER A 39 -22.18 17.79 -11.20
CA SER A 39 -21.72 17.18 -12.44
C SER A 39 -21.15 15.77 -12.20
N ILE A 40 -20.24 15.58 -11.25
CA ILE A 40 -19.65 14.26 -10.98
C ILE A 40 -20.71 13.23 -10.60
N LEU A 41 -21.59 13.57 -9.65
CA LEU A 41 -22.56 12.61 -9.12
C LEU A 41 -23.65 12.29 -10.14
N THR A 42 -24.21 13.29 -10.83
CA THR A 42 -25.22 13.06 -11.87
C THR A 42 -24.68 12.17 -12.98
N HIS A 43 -23.50 12.46 -13.52
CA HIS A 43 -22.90 11.62 -14.56
C HIS A 43 -22.59 10.20 -14.05
N LEU A 44 -22.16 10.06 -12.79
CA LEU A 44 -21.87 8.73 -12.22
C LEU A 44 -23.15 7.90 -12.07
N VAL A 45 -24.20 8.49 -11.48
CA VAL A 45 -25.52 7.85 -11.30
C VAL A 45 -26.11 7.47 -12.66
N GLU A 46 -26.06 8.35 -13.66
CA GLU A 46 -26.53 8.05 -15.02
C GLU A 46 -25.71 6.94 -15.68
N ALA A 47 -24.38 6.95 -15.54
CA ALA A 47 -23.50 6.00 -16.18
C ALA A 47 -23.64 4.58 -15.63
N VAL A 48 -23.95 4.42 -14.34
CA VAL A 48 -24.14 3.10 -13.73
C VAL A 48 -25.62 2.69 -13.68
N GLY A 49 -26.54 3.65 -13.75
CA GLY A 49 -27.98 3.41 -13.66
C GLY A 49 -28.34 2.68 -12.36
N LYS A 50 -29.34 1.80 -12.43
CA LYS A 50 -29.78 1.00 -11.27
C LYS A 50 -28.95 -0.27 -11.02
N GLN A 51 -27.79 -0.41 -11.65
CA GLN A 51 -26.98 -1.64 -11.53
C GLN A 51 -26.27 -1.75 -10.18
N ILE A 52 -25.93 -0.62 -9.58
CA ILE A 52 -25.10 -0.56 -8.38
C ILE A 52 -25.42 0.71 -7.60
N THR A 53 -25.22 0.69 -6.29
CA THR A 53 -25.43 1.86 -5.44
C THR A 53 -24.34 2.91 -5.65
N VAL A 54 -24.73 4.19 -5.66
CA VAL A 54 -23.81 5.33 -5.67
C VAL A 54 -23.98 6.11 -4.39
N THR A 55 -22.90 6.25 -3.63
CA THR A 55 -22.87 7.04 -2.39
C THR A 55 -21.79 8.12 -2.48
N CYS A 56 -21.80 9.03 -1.52
CA CYS A 56 -20.65 9.90 -1.32
C CYS A 56 -20.42 10.19 0.16
N LYS A 57 -19.21 10.65 0.46
CA LYS A 57 -18.79 11.00 1.81
C LYS A 57 -18.24 12.42 1.88
N ILE A 58 -18.85 13.25 2.72
CA ILE A 58 -18.47 14.66 2.94
C ILE A 58 -17.91 14.89 4.35
N ARG A 59 -17.35 16.10 4.52
CA ARG A 59 -17.20 16.77 5.81
C ARG A 59 -18.20 17.91 5.89
N ILE A 60 -18.60 18.29 7.10
CA ILE A 60 -19.40 19.51 7.32
C ILE A 60 -18.59 20.76 6.94
N LEU A 61 -19.28 21.86 6.68
CA LEU A 61 -18.71 23.19 6.48
C LEU A 61 -18.78 24.01 7.76
N ASN A 62 -18.14 25.19 7.75
CA ASN A 62 -18.10 26.07 8.93
C ASN A 62 -19.49 26.62 9.26
N ASP A 63 -20.28 26.94 8.23
CA ASP A 63 -21.65 27.38 8.37
C ASP A 63 -22.62 26.20 8.21
N LEU A 64 -23.68 26.20 9.02
CA LEU A 64 -24.70 25.16 8.99
C LEU A 64 -25.46 25.20 7.65
N GLU A 65 -25.89 26.38 7.20
CA GLU A 65 -26.69 26.52 5.98
C GLU A 65 -25.87 26.13 4.74
N ASP A 66 -24.57 26.44 4.71
CA ASP A 66 -23.66 25.95 3.66
C ASP A 66 -23.63 24.42 3.63
N THR A 67 -23.57 23.77 4.79
CA THR A 67 -23.63 22.30 4.89
C THR A 67 -24.96 21.78 4.35
N LEU A 68 -26.08 22.38 4.77
CA LEU A 68 -27.42 21.97 4.33
C LEU A 68 -27.61 22.18 2.83
N ASN A 69 -27.08 23.25 2.25
CA ASN A 69 -27.12 23.52 0.81
C ASN A 69 -26.37 22.45 0.01
N ILE A 70 -25.19 22.03 0.46
CA ILE A 70 -24.45 20.92 -0.15
C ILE A 70 -25.24 19.61 -0.05
N VAL A 71 -25.90 19.33 1.07
CA VAL A 71 -26.74 18.12 1.22
C VAL A 71 -27.91 18.13 0.24
N ARG A 72 -28.66 19.25 0.17
CA ARG A 72 -29.78 19.41 -0.78
C ARG A 72 -29.34 19.22 -2.23
N LEU A 73 -28.17 19.75 -2.57
CA LEU A 73 -27.58 19.55 -3.89
C LEU A 73 -27.25 18.07 -4.13
N ILE A 74 -26.55 17.41 -3.21
CA ILE A 74 -26.14 16.01 -3.35
C ILE A 74 -27.36 15.11 -3.53
N GLN A 75 -28.38 15.21 -2.68
CA GLN A 75 -29.58 14.36 -2.82
C GLN A 75 -30.31 14.58 -4.16
N SER A 76 -30.23 15.78 -4.74
CA SER A 76 -30.83 16.07 -6.06
C SER A 76 -30.14 15.34 -7.23
N THR A 77 -28.94 14.79 -7.01
CA THR A 77 -28.18 14.07 -8.04
C THR A 77 -28.58 12.60 -8.20
N GLY A 78 -29.39 12.07 -7.27
CA GLY A 78 -29.85 10.68 -7.31
C GLY A 78 -28.92 9.68 -6.62
N VAL A 79 -28.00 10.13 -5.76
CA VAL A 79 -27.22 9.21 -4.90
C VAL A 79 -28.11 8.46 -3.91
N ASP A 80 -27.74 7.24 -3.56
CA ASP A 80 -28.52 6.34 -2.71
C ASP A 80 -28.33 6.60 -1.22
N ALA A 81 -27.18 7.14 -0.80
CA ALA A 81 -26.90 7.49 0.59
C ALA A 81 -25.77 8.53 0.70
N LEU A 82 -25.74 9.24 1.83
CA LEU A 82 -24.70 10.24 2.14
C LEU A 82 -24.05 9.97 3.50
N ALA A 83 -22.73 9.80 3.50
CA ALA A 83 -21.94 9.75 4.72
C ALA A 83 -21.44 11.14 5.13
N VAL A 84 -21.70 11.54 6.38
CA VAL A 84 -21.34 12.86 6.90
C VAL A 84 -20.35 12.71 8.05
N HIS A 85 -19.13 13.18 7.84
CA HIS A 85 -18.19 13.39 8.93
C HIS A 85 -18.50 14.72 9.61
N GLY A 86 -18.96 14.69 10.86
CA GLY A 86 -19.27 15.87 11.67
C GLY A 86 -18.06 16.68 12.13
N ARG A 87 -17.03 16.81 11.29
CA ARG A 87 -15.90 17.73 11.51
C ARG A 87 -15.61 18.47 10.22
N THR A 88 -15.26 19.75 10.31
CA THR A 88 -14.83 20.55 9.17
C THR A 88 -13.50 20.07 8.62
N LYS A 89 -13.08 20.54 7.44
CA LYS A 89 -11.80 20.14 6.84
C LYS A 89 -10.58 20.51 7.71
N ASP A 90 -10.69 21.57 8.50
CA ASP A 90 -9.61 22.14 9.32
C ASP A 90 -9.57 21.49 10.72
N GLU A 91 -10.66 20.85 11.14
CA GLU A 91 -10.76 20.14 12.40
C GLU A 91 -10.03 18.80 12.40
N ARG A 92 -9.11 18.69 13.35
CA ARG A 92 -8.30 17.50 13.65
C ARG A 92 -9.03 16.45 14.50
N PRO A 93 -8.53 15.22 14.57
CA PRO A 93 -9.17 14.12 15.32
C PRO A 93 -9.42 14.36 16.81
N ASN A 94 -8.72 15.31 17.45
CA ASN A 94 -8.92 15.71 18.85
C ASN A 94 -10.05 16.72 19.04
N HIS A 95 -10.52 17.38 17.98
CA HIS A 95 -11.73 18.21 18.07
C HIS A 95 -12.94 17.30 18.21
N SER A 96 -13.93 17.75 18.96
CA SER A 96 -15.21 17.07 19.10
C SER A 96 -15.90 16.92 17.74
N VAL A 97 -16.70 15.88 17.60
CA VAL A 97 -17.57 15.73 16.43
C VAL A 97 -18.87 16.50 16.69
N HIS A 98 -19.33 17.27 15.71
CA HIS A 98 -20.56 18.05 15.76
C HIS A 98 -21.76 17.17 15.40
N THR A 99 -22.24 16.38 16.37
CA THR A 99 -23.42 15.52 16.23
C THR A 99 -24.69 16.32 15.95
N ASN A 100 -24.82 17.50 16.54
CA ASN A 100 -25.91 18.45 16.29
C ASN A 100 -26.04 18.80 14.80
N ILE A 101 -24.94 19.00 14.08
CA ILE A 101 -25.00 19.31 12.64
C ILE A 101 -25.46 18.08 11.85
N ILE A 102 -25.06 16.87 12.24
CA ILE A 102 -25.55 15.63 11.63
C ILE A 102 -27.07 15.47 11.85
N GLN A 103 -27.58 15.83 13.03
CA GLN A 103 -29.02 15.84 13.31
C GLN A 103 -29.78 16.81 12.40
N GLU A 104 -29.26 18.03 12.18
CA GLU A 104 -29.87 18.99 11.25
C GLU A 104 -29.86 18.48 9.80
N VAL A 105 -28.76 17.85 9.38
CA VAL A 105 -28.69 17.18 8.06
C VAL A 105 -29.76 16.09 7.95
N LYS A 106 -29.94 15.27 8.99
CA LYS A 106 -30.93 14.19 8.99
C LYS A 106 -32.37 14.71 8.86
N LYS A 107 -32.70 15.89 9.43
CA LYS A 107 -34.04 16.49 9.33
C LYS A 107 -34.44 16.85 7.90
N ILE A 108 -33.49 17.25 7.06
CA ILE A 108 -33.77 17.67 5.68
C ILE A 108 -33.57 16.55 4.65
N ALA A 109 -32.82 15.51 5.02
CA ALA A 109 -32.42 14.45 4.10
C ALA A 109 -33.59 13.56 3.70
N THR A 110 -33.74 13.35 2.39
CA THR A 110 -34.68 12.37 1.82
C THR A 110 -34.02 11.02 1.52
N ILE A 111 -32.70 10.94 1.68
CA ILE A 111 -31.88 9.73 1.50
C ILE A 111 -31.28 9.29 2.85
N PRO A 112 -30.91 8.02 3.02
CA PRO A 112 -30.18 7.55 4.19
C PRO A 112 -28.90 8.35 4.49
N ILE A 113 -28.73 8.73 5.74
CA ILE A 113 -27.55 9.43 6.27
C ILE A 113 -26.72 8.47 7.12
N ILE A 114 -25.40 8.47 6.88
CA ILE A 114 -24.42 7.66 7.59
C ILE A 114 -23.54 8.59 8.45
N ALA A 115 -23.72 8.56 9.77
CA ALA A 115 -22.92 9.38 10.68
C ALA A 115 -21.47 8.89 10.76
N ASN A 116 -20.51 9.82 10.73
CA ASN A 116 -19.09 9.50 10.85
C ASN A 116 -18.35 10.47 11.78
N GLY A 117 -17.31 9.96 12.44
CA GLY A 117 -16.42 10.74 13.29
C GLY A 117 -16.50 10.45 14.79
N GLY A 118 -17.36 9.52 15.22
CA GLY A 118 -17.59 9.16 16.62
C GLY A 118 -16.41 8.51 17.34
N SER A 119 -15.45 7.89 16.64
CA SER A 119 -14.26 7.33 17.28
C SER A 119 -13.42 8.43 17.96
N SER A 120 -12.87 8.13 19.12
CA SER A 120 -11.92 9.00 19.82
C SER A 120 -10.49 8.83 19.28
N ASN A 121 -9.62 9.80 19.57
CA ASN A 121 -8.19 9.67 19.29
C ASN A 121 -7.44 8.86 20.37
N ASN A 122 -8.05 8.66 21.53
CA ASN A 122 -7.53 7.77 22.56
C ASN A 122 -8.18 6.39 22.38
N ARG A 123 -7.36 5.37 22.07
CA ARG A 123 -7.75 4.01 21.69
C ARG A 123 -8.60 3.29 22.73
N ASP A 124 -8.36 3.58 24.00
CA ASP A 124 -8.93 2.82 25.13
C ASP A 124 -10.19 3.45 25.71
N LEU A 125 -10.65 4.56 25.13
CA LEU A 125 -11.92 5.16 25.54
C LEU A 125 -13.12 4.35 25.08
N VAL A 126 -14.18 4.38 25.90
CA VAL A 126 -15.48 3.75 25.63
C VAL A 126 -16.05 4.16 24.26
N ALA A 127 -15.75 5.37 23.78
CA ALA A 127 -16.13 5.82 22.43
C ALA A 127 -15.65 4.92 21.28
N ASN A 128 -14.63 4.08 21.51
CA ASN A 128 -14.12 3.11 20.54
C ASN A 128 -14.59 1.67 20.81
N THR A 129 -15.58 1.46 21.67
CA THR A 129 -16.27 0.17 21.85
C THR A 129 -17.59 0.16 21.08
N HIS A 130 -18.18 -1.02 20.93
CA HIS A 130 -19.49 -1.18 20.33
C HIS A 130 -20.56 -0.30 21.02
N GLU A 131 -20.55 -0.21 22.35
CA GLU A 131 -21.46 0.64 23.13
C GLU A 131 -21.25 2.13 22.84
N GLY A 132 -20.00 2.59 22.77
CA GLY A 132 -19.69 3.97 22.44
C GLY A 132 -20.15 4.37 21.04
N ILE A 133 -19.97 3.46 20.08
CA ILE A 133 -20.47 3.64 18.71
C ILE A 133 -22.00 3.64 18.67
N LEU A 134 -22.65 2.76 19.43
CA LEU A 134 -24.11 2.73 19.55
C LEU A 134 -24.64 4.03 20.17
N SER A 135 -23.94 4.59 21.17
CA SER A 135 -24.26 5.89 21.77
C SER A 135 -24.14 7.02 20.74
N PHE A 136 -23.04 7.06 19.99
CA PHE A 136 -22.84 8.05 18.92
C PHE A 136 -23.91 7.94 17.82
N TRP A 137 -24.27 6.72 17.42
CA TRP A 137 -25.34 6.50 16.44
C TRP A 137 -26.67 7.07 16.94
N LYS A 138 -27.09 6.73 18.17
CA LYS A 138 -28.31 7.27 18.78
C LYS A 138 -28.30 8.79 18.88
N GLU A 139 -27.18 9.36 19.34
CA GLU A 139 -27.02 10.81 19.48
C GLU A 139 -27.12 11.52 18.12
N SER A 140 -26.52 10.97 17.07
CA SER A 140 -26.53 11.57 15.73
C SER A 140 -27.85 11.51 14.98
N THR A 141 -28.81 10.68 15.45
CA THR A 141 -30.10 10.38 14.80
C THR A 141 -30.04 9.86 13.37
N ALA A 142 -28.84 9.55 12.86
CA ALA A 142 -28.60 9.06 11.51
C ALA A 142 -29.13 7.63 11.30
N ASP A 143 -29.32 7.21 10.06
CA ASP A 143 -29.83 5.88 9.72
C ASP A 143 -28.79 4.78 9.99
N SER A 144 -27.50 5.12 9.91
CA SER A 144 -26.40 4.22 10.22
C SER A 144 -25.15 4.97 10.66
N VAL A 145 -24.10 4.23 11.04
CA VAL A 145 -22.81 4.78 11.49
C VAL A 145 -21.65 4.16 10.72
N MET A 146 -20.68 4.99 10.33
CA MET A 146 -19.43 4.58 9.71
C MET A 146 -18.27 4.77 10.70
N ILE A 147 -17.50 3.71 10.91
CA ILE A 147 -16.38 3.66 11.86
C ILE A 147 -15.06 3.55 11.09
N ALA A 148 -14.01 4.25 11.53
CA ALA A 148 -12.68 4.19 10.91
C ALA A 148 -11.60 3.85 11.93
N ARG A 149 -11.16 4.82 12.75
CA ARG A 149 -10.06 4.65 13.71
C ARG A 149 -10.26 3.49 14.69
N ALA A 150 -11.45 3.38 15.29
CA ALA A 150 -11.72 2.30 16.23
C ALA A 150 -11.61 0.92 15.56
N ALA A 151 -12.09 0.78 14.33
CA ALA A 151 -12.00 -0.46 13.56
C ALA A 151 -10.57 -0.80 13.12
N GLU A 152 -9.76 0.22 12.78
CA GLU A 152 -8.33 0.05 12.47
C GLU A 152 -7.54 -0.47 13.69
N TRP A 153 -7.93 -0.06 14.90
CA TRP A 153 -7.28 -0.52 16.14
C TRP A 153 -7.78 -1.87 16.62
N ASN A 154 -9.08 -2.13 16.48
CA ASN A 154 -9.67 -3.41 16.83
C ASN A 154 -10.98 -3.58 16.04
N VAL A 155 -10.98 -4.47 15.05
CA VAL A 155 -12.15 -4.71 14.19
C VAL A 155 -13.33 -5.31 14.97
N SER A 156 -13.10 -5.87 16.16
CA SER A 156 -14.19 -6.32 17.02
C SER A 156 -15.05 -5.18 17.57
N VAL A 157 -14.77 -3.90 17.26
CA VAL A 157 -15.68 -2.78 17.54
C VAL A 157 -17.07 -2.98 16.92
N PHE A 158 -17.17 -3.81 15.86
CA PHE A 158 -18.45 -4.21 15.27
C PHE A 158 -19.15 -5.35 16.03
N SER A 159 -18.51 -5.95 17.03
CA SER A 159 -19.05 -6.99 17.90
C SER A 159 -19.37 -6.44 19.28
N LYS A 160 -20.40 -6.98 19.94
CA LYS A 160 -20.78 -6.56 21.30
C LYS A 160 -19.64 -6.67 22.31
N ASN A 161 -18.80 -7.68 22.15
CA ASN A 161 -17.66 -7.91 23.02
C ASN A 161 -16.38 -7.47 22.32
N ARG A 162 -15.50 -6.79 23.06
CA ARG A 162 -14.15 -6.46 22.60
C ARG A 162 -13.28 -7.71 22.65
N GLU A 163 -12.64 -8.02 21.52
CA GLU A 163 -11.76 -9.17 21.37
C GLU A 163 -10.32 -8.80 21.73
N ASP A 164 -9.55 -9.81 22.15
CA ASP A 164 -8.11 -9.67 22.38
C ASP A 164 -7.36 -9.28 21.10
N ILE A 165 -6.42 -8.34 21.21
CA ILE A 165 -5.71 -7.82 20.04
C ILE A 165 -4.81 -8.85 19.37
N TYR A 166 -4.27 -9.82 20.12
CA TYR A 166 -3.43 -10.88 19.53
C TYR A 166 -4.28 -11.87 18.77
N LYS A 167 -5.50 -12.15 19.23
CA LYS A 167 -6.49 -12.89 18.45
C LYS A 167 -6.86 -12.17 17.15
N ILE A 168 -7.08 -10.86 17.21
CA ILE A 168 -7.36 -10.05 16.01
C ILE A 168 -6.18 -10.06 15.02
N ILE A 169 -4.95 -9.97 15.52
CA ILE A 169 -3.76 -10.08 14.67
C ILE A 169 -3.66 -11.48 14.06
N ASP A 170 -3.93 -12.53 14.84
CA ASP A 170 -3.93 -13.91 14.37
C ASP A 170 -4.91 -14.10 13.19
N ASP A 171 -6.19 -13.75 13.39
CA ASP A 171 -7.23 -13.86 12.36
C ASP A 171 -6.91 -13.00 11.11
N TYR A 172 -6.34 -11.80 11.32
CA TYR A 172 -5.87 -10.93 10.23
C TYR A 172 -4.73 -11.55 9.43
N LEU A 173 -3.77 -12.21 10.10
CA LEU A 173 -2.65 -12.85 9.42
C LEU A 173 -3.09 -14.04 8.57
N ASP A 174 -4.08 -14.81 8.99
CA ASP A 174 -4.63 -15.88 8.14
C ASP A 174 -5.21 -15.31 6.83
N THR A 175 -5.93 -14.20 6.93
CA THR A 175 -6.45 -13.48 5.76
C THR A 175 -5.31 -12.95 4.88
N ALA A 176 -4.31 -12.30 5.49
CA ALA A 176 -3.16 -11.75 4.78
C ALA A 176 -2.33 -12.83 4.07
N ILE A 177 -2.14 -13.99 4.69
CA ILE A 177 -1.47 -15.15 4.09
C ILE A 177 -2.31 -15.69 2.93
N HIS A 178 -3.61 -15.89 3.15
CA HIS A 178 -4.49 -16.49 2.15
C HIS A 178 -4.53 -15.69 0.83
N PHE A 179 -4.66 -14.37 0.97
CA PHE A 179 -4.75 -13.42 -0.15
C PHE A 179 -3.40 -12.83 -0.58
N ASP A 180 -2.28 -13.31 -0.02
CA ASP A 180 -0.92 -12.91 -0.40
C ASP A 180 -0.70 -11.39 -0.29
N TYR A 181 -1.04 -10.83 0.87
CA TYR A 181 -0.94 -9.39 1.11
C TYR A 181 0.52 -8.93 1.19
N PRO A 182 0.87 -7.76 0.63
CA PRO A 182 2.22 -7.24 0.70
C PRO A 182 2.66 -6.98 2.14
N PHE A 183 3.84 -7.47 2.51
CA PHE A 183 4.42 -7.35 3.86
C PHE A 183 4.30 -5.93 4.47
N ASN A 184 4.55 -4.87 3.69
CA ASN A 184 4.51 -3.50 4.21
C ASN A 184 3.11 -3.06 4.65
N ILE A 185 2.06 -3.57 4.00
CA ILE A 185 0.67 -3.31 4.37
C ILE A 185 0.31 -4.14 5.61
N VAL A 186 0.69 -5.42 5.63
CA VAL A 186 0.50 -6.30 6.78
C VAL A 186 1.16 -5.72 8.03
N LYS A 187 2.45 -5.35 7.92
CA LYS A 187 3.21 -4.74 9.02
C LYS A 187 2.57 -3.43 9.49
N TYR A 188 2.14 -2.55 8.58
CA TYR A 188 1.47 -1.32 8.99
C TYR A 188 0.19 -1.58 9.79
N ASN A 189 -0.66 -2.50 9.33
CA ASN A 189 -1.93 -2.81 9.98
C ASN A 189 -1.72 -3.48 11.35
N VAL A 190 -0.82 -4.47 11.46
CA VAL A 190 -0.47 -5.09 12.75
C VAL A 190 0.09 -4.05 13.71
N GLN A 191 0.88 -3.09 13.22
CA GLN A 191 1.39 -2.00 14.05
C GLN A 191 0.27 -1.10 14.59
N GLN A 192 -0.76 -0.79 13.79
CA GLN A 192 -1.93 -0.03 14.27
C GLN A 192 -2.72 -0.80 15.33
N ILE A 193 -2.85 -2.12 15.19
CA ILE A 193 -3.54 -2.98 16.16
C ILE A 193 -2.74 -3.07 17.48
N LEU A 194 -1.42 -3.25 17.42
CA LEU A 194 -0.57 -3.29 18.62
C LEU A 194 -0.61 -1.97 19.41
N GLY A 195 -0.40 -0.83 18.74
CA GLY A 195 -0.21 0.47 19.40
C GLY A 195 0.79 0.40 20.56
N SER A 196 0.38 0.60 21.83
CA SER A 196 1.29 0.56 22.99
C SER A 196 1.96 -0.80 23.20
N ASP A 197 1.36 -1.90 22.75
CA ASP A 197 1.94 -3.24 22.87
C ASP A 197 3.22 -3.42 22.03
N GLN A 198 3.57 -2.43 21.19
CA GLN A 198 4.88 -2.35 20.53
C GLN A 198 6.05 -2.31 21.53
N ASP A 199 5.83 -1.81 22.75
CA ASP A 199 6.85 -1.73 23.79
C ASP A 199 7.03 -3.03 24.59
N THR A 200 6.21 -4.06 24.32
CA THR A 200 6.40 -5.40 24.88
C THR A 200 7.58 -6.11 24.22
N GLU A 201 8.03 -7.24 24.78
CA GLU A 201 9.07 -8.06 24.15
C GLU A 201 8.63 -8.57 22.77
N LYS A 202 7.38 -9.06 22.66
CA LYS A 202 6.79 -9.51 21.40
C LYS A 202 6.65 -8.36 20.40
N GLY A 203 6.22 -7.18 20.85
CA GLY A 203 6.14 -5.96 20.06
C GLY A 203 7.49 -5.52 19.49
N ARG A 204 8.55 -5.54 20.30
CA ARG A 204 9.92 -5.22 19.84
C ARG A 204 10.44 -6.21 18.81
N LYS A 205 10.17 -7.52 18.99
CA LYS A 205 10.47 -8.55 17.97
C LYS A 205 9.69 -8.29 16.68
N PHE A 206 8.41 -7.92 16.78
CA PHE A 206 7.60 -7.56 15.62
C PHE A 206 8.20 -6.36 14.86
N LEU A 207 8.67 -5.32 15.56
CA LEU A 207 9.26 -4.15 14.92
C LEU A 207 10.52 -4.48 14.12
N SER A 208 11.32 -5.46 14.56
CA SER A 208 12.54 -5.88 13.86
C SER A 208 12.29 -6.76 12.62
N THR A 209 11.06 -7.22 12.39
CA THR A 209 10.73 -8.08 11.24
C THR A 209 11.12 -7.44 9.91
N GLY A 210 11.77 -8.26 9.06
CA GLY A 210 12.08 -7.91 7.69
C GLY A 210 11.00 -8.40 6.73
N THR A 211 10.47 -9.60 6.94
CA THR A 211 9.64 -10.31 5.95
C THR A 211 8.26 -10.68 6.52
N LEU A 212 7.32 -11.06 5.64
CA LEU A 212 6.04 -11.61 6.09
C LEU A 212 6.24 -12.93 6.82
N LEU A 213 7.19 -13.77 6.39
CA LEU A 213 7.58 -14.98 7.11
C LEU A 213 8.10 -14.68 8.53
N ASP A 214 8.98 -13.69 8.70
CA ASP A 214 9.49 -13.28 10.02
C ASP A 214 8.33 -12.88 10.94
N LEU A 215 7.38 -12.12 10.39
CA LEU A 215 6.18 -11.69 11.10
C LEU A 215 5.33 -12.91 11.46
N CYS A 216 5.02 -13.79 10.52
CA CYS A 216 4.26 -15.01 10.75
C CYS A 216 4.90 -15.90 11.82
N ASN A 217 6.22 -16.03 11.86
CA ASN A 217 6.93 -16.81 12.88
C ASN A 217 6.73 -16.25 14.30
N ILE A 218 6.58 -14.94 14.47
CA ILE A 218 6.31 -14.33 15.79
C ILE A 218 4.91 -14.68 16.31
N PHE A 219 3.99 -14.99 15.40
CA PHE A 219 2.61 -15.35 15.69
C PHE A 219 2.33 -16.81 15.37
N ASP A 220 3.35 -17.68 15.36
CA ASP A 220 3.22 -19.13 15.18
C ASP A 220 2.51 -19.57 13.87
N LYS A 221 2.61 -18.74 12.81
CA LYS A 221 2.00 -18.97 11.49
C LYS A 221 3.01 -19.24 10.36
N GLY A 222 4.27 -19.51 10.68
CA GLY A 222 5.33 -19.76 9.70
C GLY A 222 5.04 -20.91 8.74
N ASP A 223 4.51 -22.01 9.28
CA ASP A 223 4.16 -23.21 8.50
C ASP A 223 2.96 -22.94 7.58
N THR A 224 1.93 -22.26 8.08
CA THR A 224 0.75 -21.83 7.30
C THR A 224 1.16 -20.97 6.12
N PHE A 225 2.02 -19.97 6.35
CA PHE A 225 2.56 -19.12 5.29
C PHE A 225 3.34 -19.95 4.26
N SER A 226 4.27 -20.79 4.71
CA SER A 226 5.13 -21.58 3.82
C SER A 226 4.31 -22.54 2.94
N LYS A 227 3.30 -23.20 3.52
CA LYS A 227 2.37 -24.06 2.78
C LYS A 227 1.62 -23.26 1.71
N ARG A 228 1.07 -22.09 2.05
CA ARG A 228 0.32 -21.25 1.12
C ARG A 228 1.20 -20.73 -0.02
N GLN A 229 2.43 -20.31 0.26
CA GLN A 229 3.38 -19.89 -0.78
C GLN A 229 3.71 -21.04 -1.74
N GLY A 230 3.79 -22.28 -1.23
CA GLY A 230 3.94 -23.48 -2.05
C GLY A 230 2.75 -23.72 -2.99
N GLU A 231 1.52 -23.49 -2.52
CA GLU A 231 0.30 -23.57 -3.35
C GLU A 231 0.27 -22.49 -4.45
N LEU A 232 0.54 -21.24 -4.09
CA LEU A 232 0.57 -20.11 -5.04
C LEU A 232 1.61 -20.33 -6.14
N SER A 233 2.79 -20.85 -5.78
CA SER A 233 3.85 -21.20 -6.72
C SER A 233 3.40 -22.25 -7.75
N LYS A 234 2.64 -23.28 -7.33
CA LYS A 234 2.10 -24.31 -8.22
C LYS A 234 1.05 -23.76 -9.19
N LEU A 235 0.26 -22.79 -8.75
CA LEU A 235 -0.76 -22.14 -9.59
C LEU A 235 -0.17 -21.23 -10.67
N LYS A 236 1.16 -21.02 -10.70
CA LYS A 236 1.86 -20.06 -11.57
C LYS A 236 1.25 -18.65 -11.52
N LEU A 237 0.52 -18.36 -10.44
CA LEU A 237 -0.03 -17.04 -10.20
C LEU A 237 1.16 -16.14 -9.89
N LYS A 238 1.56 -15.34 -10.88
CA LYS A 238 2.50 -14.26 -10.63
C LYS A 238 1.79 -13.29 -9.71
N HIS A 239 2.11 -13.31 -8.41
CA HIS A 239 1.71 -12.24 -7.53
C HIS A 239 2.12 -10.92 -8.21
N PRO A 240 1.23 -9.91 -8.33
CA PRO A 240 1.57 -8.63 -8.97
C PRO A 240 2.82 -7.95 -8.39
N LEU A 241 3.30 -8.38 -7.21
CA LEU A 241 4.52 -7.95 -6.54
C LEU A 241 5.52 -9.10 -6.23
N GLY A 242 5.23 -10.33 -6.68
CA GLY A 242 5.85 -11.61 -6.27
C GLY A 242 7.35 -11.77 -6.52
N ALA A 243 7.96 -10.85 -7.25
CA ALA A 243 9.40 -10.74 -7.34
C ALA A 243 10.08 -10.48 -5.98
N ARG A 244 9.44 -9.74 -5.06
CA ARG A 244 10.08 -9.30 -3.81
C ARG A 244 9.98 -10.28 -2.65
N GLU A 245 8.94 -11.11 -2.60
CA GLU A 245 8.71 -12.09 -1.53
C GLU A 245 9.68 -13.29 -1.65
N ALA A 246 9.83 -13.84 -2.87
CA ALA A 246 10.60 -15.04 -3.16
C ALA A 246 12.10 -14.95 -2.83
N VAL A 247 12.70 -13.76 -2.89
CA VAL A 247 14.11 -13.57 -2.51
C VAL A 247 14.29 -13.27 -1.03
N ARG A 248 13.23 -12.87 -0.34
CA ARG A 248 13.28 -12.54 1.09
C ARG A 248 13.10 -13.76 1.99
N THR A 249 12.35 -14.75 1.54
CA THR A 249 12.05 -15.99 2.28
C THR A 249 13.05 -17.11 2.01
N GLY A 250 14.08 -16.87 1.18
CA GLY A 250 15.08 -17.88 0.81
C GLY A 250 14.52 -19.01 -0.07
N VAL A 251 13.21 -19.03 -0.37
CA VAL A 251 12.61 -19.95 -1.33
C VAL A 251 12.75 -19.34 -2.72
N LEU A 252 13.98 -19.40 -3.21
CA LEU A 252 14.28 -19.04 -4.58
C LEU A 252 13.68 -20.12 -5.49
N SER A 253 12.72 -19.73 -6.33
CA SER A 253 12.30 -20.56 -7.48
C SER A 253 13.53 -20.98 -8.30
N ASP A 254 13.47 -22.11 -8.99
CA ASP A 254 14.52 -22.74 -9.83
C ASP A 254 15.23 -21.83 -10.88
N ASP A 255 14.87 -20.54 -10.97
CA ASP A 255 15.36 -19.54 -11.93
C ASP A 255 16.51 -18.64 -11.40
N VAL A 256 17.28 -19.11 -10.40
CA VAL A 256 18.46 -18.39 -9.84
C VAL A 256 19.74 -18.63 -10.64
N SER A 257 19.72 -19.49 -11.63
CA SER A 257 20.90 -19.75 -12.45
C SER A 257 21.13 -18.56 -13.39
N PRO A 258 22.35 -18.00 -13.48
CA PRO A 258 22.68 -17.00 -14.48
C PRO A 258 22.37 -17.50 -15.89
N LYS A 259 21.63 -16.70 -16.66
CA LYS A 259 21.29 -17.00 -18.06
C LYS A 259 21.85 -15.92 -18.95
N ARG A 260 22.48 -16.31 -20.06
CA ARG A 260 22.79 -15.38 -21.14
C ARG A 260 21.54 -15.11 -21.97
N ARG A 261 21.21 -13.84 -22.15
CA ARG A 261 20.04 -13.39 -22.93
C ARG A 261 20.40 -12.14 -23.70
N LYS A 262 19.76 -11.95 -24.85
CA LYS A 262 19.86 -10.68 -25.59
C LYS A 262 19.13 -9.57 -24.83
N LEU A 263 19.67 -8.36 -24.85
CA LEU A 263 19.08 -7.17 -24.24
C LEU A 263 17.59 -6.99 -24.60
N SER A 264 17.25 -7.11 -25.88
CA SER A 264 15.88 -7.02 -26.42
C SER A 264 14.89 -8.07 -25.87
N SER A 265 15.39 -9.20 -25.37
CA SER A 265 14.55 -10.25 -24.75
C SER A 265 14.32 -10.02 -23.26
N CYS A 266 15.12 -9.17 -22.62
CA CYS A 266 15.05 -8.88 -21.19
C CYS A 266 14.24 -7.61 -20.90
N PHE A 267 14.21 -6.66 -21.84
CA PHE A 267 13.55 -5.37 -21.66
C PHE A 267 12.68 -5.04 -22.88
N PRO A 268 11.49 -4.46 -22.69
CA PRO A 268 10.64 -4.03 -23.79
C PRO A 268 11.37 -3.06 -24.73
N ASN A 269 11.31 -3.31 -26.05
CA ASN A 269 12.01 -2.50 -27.06
C ASN A 269 11.69 -1.00 -26.99
N ASN A 270 10.50 -0.62 -26.52
CA ASN A 270 10.06 0.76 -26.36
C ASN A 270 10.64 1.48 -25.13
N LEU A 271 11.44 0.78 -24.30
CA LEU A 271 12.12 1.31 -23.12
C LEU A 271 13.64 1.25 -23.23
N LEU A 272 14.17 0.68 -24.31
CA LEU A 272 15.61 0.68 -24.59
C LEU A 272 16.07 2.09 -24.94
N LEU A 273 17.22 2.50 -24.38
CA LEU A 273 17.83 3.77 -24.75
C LEU A 273 18.38 3.70 -26.19
N PRO A 274 18.29 4.77 -27.00
CA PRO A 274 18.71 4.75 -28.42
C PRO A 274 20.17 4.32 -28.62
N GLU A 275 21.04 4.61 -27.66
CA GLU A 275 22.45 4.25 -27.66
C GLU A 275 22.76 2.78 -27.29
N TRP A 276 21.74 1.95 -27.01
CA TRP A 276 21.95 0.54 -26.63
C TRP A 276 21.82 -0.41 -27.81
N ASP A 277 22.80 -1.29 -27.97
CA ASP A 277 22.73 -2.37 -28.94
C ASP A 277 21.73 -3.44 -28.47
N SER A 278 20.60 -3.54 -29.15
CA SER A 278 19.54 -4.54 -28.90
C SER A 278 20.01 -6.00 -28.96
N ASN A 279 21.16 -6.26 -29.60
CA ASN A 279 21.80 -7.58 -29.68
C ASN A 279 22.86 -7.81 -28.59
N GLU A 280 23.14 -6.83 -27.73
CA GLU A 280 24.08 -6.99 -26.61
C GLU A 280 23.68 -8.20 -25.75
N GLU A 281 24.64 -9.11 -25.54
CA GLU A 281 24.46 -10.24 -24.64
C GLU A 281 24.61 -9.77 -23.18
N LEU A 282 23.57 -10.04 -22.39
CA LEU A 282 23.56 -9.81 -20.97
C LEU A 282 23.55 -11.13 -20.23
N THR A 283 24.32 -11.21 -19.15
CA THR A 283 24.12 -12.25 -18.15
C THR A 283 23.10 -11.74 -17.13
N VAL A 284 21.95 -12.41 -17.07
CA VAL A 284 20.83 -12.02 -16.20
C VAL A 284 20.54 -13.09 -15.17
N MET A 285 20.13 -12.62 -13.99
CA MET A 285 19.72 -13.47 -12.88
C MET A 285 18.67 -12.73 -12.07
N PHE A 286 17.74 -13.45 -11.45
CA PHE A 286 16.78 -12.83 -10.55
C PHE A 286 17.44 -12.52 -9.19
N ALA A 287 17.73 -11.25 -8.91
CA ALA A 287 18.48 -10.84 -7.72
C ALA A 287 18.10 -9.42 -7.21
N PRO A 288 17.06 -9.26 -6.38
CA PRO A 288 16.70 -7.98 -5.78
C PRO A 288 17.69 -7.56 -4.68
N TYR A 289 17.70 -6.26 -4.39
CA TYR A 289 18.53 -5.68 -3.34
C TYR A 289 17.73 -5.39 -2.06
N VAL A 290 18.16 -5.98 -0.95
CA VAL A 290 17.57 -5.77 0.37
C VAL A 290 18.58 -5.08 1.29
N ARG A 291 18.33 -3.80 1.61
CA ARG A 291 19.28 -2.97 2.41
C ARG A 291 19.63 -3.56 3.77
N THR A 292 18.74 -4.31 4.40
CA THR A 292 18.96 -4.90 5.73
C THR A 292 20.01 -6.01 5.72
N HIS A 293 20.29 -6.65 4.58
CA HIS A 293 21.31 -7.70 4.46
C HIS A 293 22.75 -7.14 4.44
N TYR A 294 22.91 -5.81 4.26
CA TYR A 294 24.22 -5.16 4.13
C TYR A 294 24.39 -4.06 5.19
N PRO A 295 24.52 -4.40 6.48
CA PRO A 295 24.47 -3.42 7.56
C PRO A 295 25.57 -2.36 7.45
N LYS A 296 26.78 -2.74 7.03
CA LYS A 296 27.92 -1.83 6.89
C LYS A 296 27.96 -1.17 5.49
N PRO A 297 28.30 0.13 5.39
CA PRO A 297 28.42 0.83 4.11
C PRO A 297 29.45 0.22 3.15
N CYS A 298 30.54 -0.36 3.68
CA CYS A 298 31.56 -1.04 2.87
C CYS A 298 31.11 -2.39 2.32
N ASP A 299 30.05 -2.98 2.87
CA ASP A 299 29.57 -4.30 2.49
C ASP A 299 28.58 -4.29 1.34
N ILE A 300 28.09 -3.12 0.92
CA ILE A 300 27.08 -3.02 -0.14
C ILE A 300 27.65 -3.49 -1.49
N PRO A 301 26.85 -4.21 -2.31
CA PRO A 301 27.30 -4.83 -3.57
C PRO A 301 28.06 -3.89 -4.52
N LYS A 302 27.55 -2.67 -4.74
CA LYS A 302 28.16 -1.68 -5.63
C LYS A 302 29.56 -1.25 -5.16
N ALA A 303 29.77 -1.16 -3.85
CA ALA A 303 31.08 -0.82 -3.28
C ALA A 303 32.08 -1.98 -3.45
N LYS A 304 31.65 -3.22 -3.19
CA LYS A 304 32.48 -4.42 -3.41
C LYS A 304 32.86 -4.57 -4.88
N LEU A 305 31.90 -4.40 -5.78
CA LEU A 305 32.15 -4.52 -7.22
C LEU A 305 33.11 -3.43 -7.72
N LEU A 306 32.97 -2.19 -7.21
CA LEU A 306 33.90 -1.11 -7.52
C LEU A 306 35.34 -1.45 -7.10
N SER A 307 35.53 -1.91 -5.85
CA SER A 307 36.84 -2.29 -5.34
C SER A 307 37.46 -3.41 -6.17
N TRP A 308 36.67 -4.45 -6.49
CA TRP A 308 37.12 -5.54 -7.35
C TRP A 308 37.50 -5.06 -8.76
N PHE A 309 36.68 -4.21 -9.37
CA PHE A 309 36.89 -3.73 -10.73
C PHE A 309 38.19 -2.91 -10.85
N ARG A 310 38.48 -2.06 -9.87
CA ARG A 310 39.74 -1.29 -9.80
C ARG A 310 40.96 -2.19 -9.65
N LEU A 311 40.85 -3.22 -8.81
CA LEU A 311 41.92 -4.21 -8.64
C LEU A 311 42.20 -4.98 -9.94
N LYS A 312 41.17 -5.39 -10.68
CA LYS A 312 41.32 -6.14 -11.92
C LYS A 312 41.85 -5.31 -13.07
N THR A 313 41.38 -4.07 -13.20
CA THR A 313 41.83 -3.13 -14.24
C THR A 313 43.16 -2.46 -13.92
N LYS A 314 43.73 -2.69 -12.73
CA LYS A 314 44.94 -2.02 -12.22
C LYS A 314 44.85 -0.50 -12.32
N SER A 315 43.65 0.05 -12.19
CA SER A 315 43.38 1.47 -12.36
C SER A 315 42.45 1.97 -11.26
N ASN A 316 42.93 2.92 -10.45
CA ASN A 316 42.14 3.54 -9.40
C ASN A 316 41.03 4.45 -9.95
N SER A 317 41.15 4.88 -11.21
CA SER A 317 40.15 5.71 -11.89
C SER A 317 39.05 4.89 -12.57
N ALA A 318 39.25 3.57 -12.72
CA ALA A 318 38.24 2.70 -13.31
C ALA A 318 36.98 2.62 -12.43
N VAL A 319 35.82 2.76 -13.06
CA VAL A 319 34.51 2.68 -12.41
C VAL A 319 33.56 1.83 -13.26
N PRO A 320 32.78 0.91 -12.63
CA PRO A 320 31.71 0.21 -13.33
C PRO A 320 30.68 1.19 -13.89
N SER A 321 30.27 0.99 -15.14
CA SER A 321 29.24 1.80 -15.78
C SER A 321 27.85 1.25 -15.46
N TYR A 322 26.95 2.10 -14.98
CA TYR A 322 25.56 1.73 -14.70
C TYR A 322 24.62 2.55 -15.58
N ASN A 323 23.72 1.87 -16.26
CA ASN A 323 22.63 2.52 -16.99
C ASN A 323 21.29 1.96 -16.51
N THR A 324 20.30 2.82 -16.29
CA THR A 324 19.05 2.45 -15.61
C THR A 324 17.84 2.75 -16.49
N ILE A 325 17.01 1.74 -16.70
CA ILE A 325 15.70 1.85 -17.32
C ILE A 325 14.68 2.21 -16.24
N LYS A 326 13.82 3.18 -16.54
CA LYS A 326 12.66 3.52 -15.72
C LYS A 326 11.39 3.12 -16.46
N THR A 327 10.57 2.27 -15.85
CA THR A 327 9.27 1.89 -16.41
C THR A 327 8.21 2.96 -16.11
N LYS A 328 7.06 2.86 -16.79
CA LYS A 328 5.90 3.76 -16.56
C LYS A 328 5.41 3.76 -15.11
N ASP A 329 5.59 2.65 -14.40
CA ASP A 329 5.16 2.47 -13.01
C ASP A 329 6.18 2.96 -11.96
N LYS A 330 7.18 3.76 -12.37
CA LYS A 330 8.26 4.27 -11.52
C LYS A 330 9.09 3.16 -10.84
N VAL A 331 9.20 1.99 -11.46
CA VAL A 331 10.18 0.98 -11.08
C VAL A 331 11.43 1.06 -11.97
N PHE A 332 12.55 0.64 -11.42
CA PHE A 332 13.88 0.83 -12.00
C PHE A 332 14.59 -0.50 -12.18
N GLN A 333 15.26 -0.68 -13.32
CA GLN A 333 16.14 -1.81 -13.59
C GLN A 333 17.45 -1.30 -14.17
N SER A 334 18.59 -1.79 -13.67
CA SER A 334 19.90 -1.29 -14.05
C SER A 334 20.71 -2.40 -14.69
N ILE A 335 21.53 -1.99 -15.65
CA ILE A 335 22.55 -2.81 -16.30
C ILE A 335 23.89 -2.27 -15.83
N VAL A 336 24.76 -3.16 -15.33
CA VAL A 336 26.15 -2.85 -15.04
C VAL A 336 27.04 -3.40 -16.15
N ARG A 337 27.89 -2.55 -16.71
CA ARG A 337 28.86 -2.89 -17.75
C ARG A 337 30.27 -2.76 -17.20
N LEU A 338 31.06 -3.84 -17.35
CA LEU A 338 32.40 -3.97 -16.80
C LEU A 338 33.46 -4.15 -17.90
N GLY A 339 33.23 -3.57 -19.10
CA GLY A 339 34.14 -3.72 -20.24
C GLY A 339 34.29 -5.19 -20.64
N GLU A 340 35.53 -5.69 -20.67
CA GLU A 340 35.85 -7.07 -21.04
C GLU A 340 35.26 -8.14 -20.10
N PHE A 341 34.89 -7.76 -18.87
CA PHE A 341 34.28 -8.70 -17.90
C PHE A 341 32.79 -8.91 -18.13
N GLY A 342 32.19 -8.21 -19.10
CA GLY A 342 30.81 -8.41 -19.55
C GLY A 342 29.79 -7.46 -18.92
N SER A 343 28.53 -7.71 -19.28
CA SER A 343 27.37 -6.91 -18.89
C SER A 343 26.37 -7.76 -18.10
N PHE A 344 25.90 -7.22 -16.98
CA PHE A 344 25.07 -7.94 -16.02
C PHE A 344 23.83 -7.13 -15.64
N ALA A 345 22.70 -7.80 -15.44
CA ALA A 345 21.49 -7.15 -14.98
C ALA A 345 20.66 -8.07 -14.06
N SER A 346 19.98 -7.45 -13.09
CA SER A 346 18.98 -8.15 -12.29
C SER A 346 17.63 -8.12 -12.99
N LEU A 347 16.95 -9.26 -13.03
CA LEU A 347 15.56 -9.34 -13.48
C LEU A 347 14.57 -8.76 -12.45
N ALA A 348 15.03 -8.41 -11.25
CA ALA A 348 14.20 -7.79 -10.23
C ALA A 348 14.00 -6.28 -10.49
N SER A 349 12.76 -5.81 -10.32
CA SER A 349 12.40 -4.40 -10.44
C SER A 349 12.52 -3.67 -9.10
N GLU A 350 13.18 -2.52 -9.08
CA GLU A 350 13.49 -1.78 -7.85
C GLU A 350 12.79 -0.44 -7.70
N LYS A 351 12.67 0.05 -6.46
CA LYS A 351 11.92 1.26 -6.11
C LYS A 351 12.64 2.57 -6.43
N ASN A 352 13.96 2.51 -6.61
CA ASN A 352 14.78 3.66 -6.96
C ASN A 352 16.05 3.20 -7.69
N ILE A 353 16.69 4.14 -8.37
CA ILE A 353 17.93 3.92 -9.14
C ILE A 353 19.01 3.28 -8.27
N ARG A 354 19.22 3.78 -7.04
CA ARG A 354 20.28 3.27 -6.16
C ARG A 354 20.11 1.79 -5.85
N TYR A 355 18.89 1.32 -5.61
CA TYR A 355 18.62 -0.08 -5.28
C TYR A 355 18.77 -0.96 -6.53
N SER A 356 18.32 -0.45 -7.67
CA SER A 356 18.45 -1.09 -8.97
C SER A 356 19.92 -1.34 -9.35
N GLU A 357 20.80 -0.36 -9.12
CA GLU A 357 22.24 -0.52 -9.34
C GLU A 357 22.86 -1.56 -8.41
N GLN A 358 22.43 -1.60 -7.14
CA GLN A 358 22.92 -2.61 -6.19
C GLN A 358 22.48 -4.02 -6.62
N ALA A 359 21.24 -4.18 -7.07
CA ALA A 359 20.72 -5.44 -7.60
C ALA A 359 21.54 -5.94 -8.80
N ALA A 360 21.85 -5.06 -9.76
CA ALA A 360 22.73 -5.39 -10.89
C ALA A 360 24.15 -5.79 -10.44
N ALA A 361 24.69 -5.10 -9.43
CA ALA A 361 25.99 -5.42 -8.88
C ALA A 361 26.03 -6.80 -8.19
N ILE A 362 24.94 -7.24 -7.55
CA ILE A 362 24.85 -8.59 -6.97
C ILE A 362 25.01 -9.65 -8.07
N VAL A 363 24.31 -9.49 -9.20
CA VAL A 363 24.41 -10.42 -10.33
C VAL A 363 25.84 -10.50 -10.84
N ALA A 364 26.50 -9.35 -11.04
CA ALA A 364 27.90 -9.31 -11.47
C ALA A 364 28.83 -10.02 -10.47
N LEU A 365 28.72 -9.71 -9.18
CA LEU A 365 29.54 -10.34 -8.14
C LEU A 365 29.38 -11.86 -8.10
N HIS A 366 28.14 -12.33 -8.29
CA HIS A 366 27.85 -13.76 -8.32
C HIS A 366 28.44 -14.45 -9.55
N CYS A 367 28.18 -13.91 -10.74
CA CYS A 367 28.63 -14.50 -12.01
C CYS A 367 30.15 -14.47 -12.15
N LEU A 368 30.82 -13.48 -11.56
CA LEU A 368 32.27 -13.37 -11.52
C LEU A 368 32.92 -14.24 -10.42
N GLY A 369 32.11 -15.00 -9.65
CA GLY A 369 32.60 -15.88 -8.59
C GLY A 369 33.15 -15.15 -7.36
N ILE A 370 32.84 -13.87 -7.20
CA ILE A 370 33.36 -13.01 -6.12
C ILE A 370 32.56 -13.22 -4.83
N GLN A 371 31.25 -13.46 -4.95
CA GLN A 371 30.37 -13.72 -3.81
C GLN A 371 29.34 -14.80 -4.15
N LYS A 372 29.23 -15.82 -3.30
CA LYS A 372 28.17 -16.85 -3.45
C LYS A 372 26.82 -16.26 -3.05
N PHE A 373 25.80 -16.58 -3.85
CA PHE A 373 24.41 -16.21 -3.60
C PHE A 373 23.82 -17.26 -2.66
N ASN A 374 24.06 -17.14 -1.34
CA ASN A 374 23.43 -17.88 -0.23
C ASN A 374 24.06 -17.50 1.14
N GLN A 375 24.38 -16.22 1.35
CA GLN A 375 24.74 -15.68 2.68
C GLN A 375 23.88 -14.46 2.98
#